data_AF-A0A367JFR9-F1
#
_entry.id   AF-A0A367JFR9-F1
#
_cell.length_a   1.000
_cell.length_b   1.000
_cell.length_c   1.000
_cell.angle_alpha   90.00
_cell.angle_beta   90.00
_cell.angle_gamma   90.00
#
_symmetry.space_group_name_H-M   'P 1'
#
loop_
_entity.id
_entity.type
_entity.pdbx_description
1 polymer ?
#
loop_
_entity_poly.entity_id
_entity_poly.type
_entity_poly.pdbx_seq_one_letter_code
_entity_poly.pdbx_strand_id
1 'polypeptide(L)'
;MNEVDVAETEARIAAYEQENKESIAANQAKNVNEQRFRSYQSELEKHEKEQKREEYLQQLEEERRLKEQEKAELIAELASTNKSAAAILQARQSALKKSLSRVQLQTDPSSRLSMPSWITTAMDTDTEMREAEARNFDPLNLQYEYTTDFTVRESYLDPSTDYLNTNKQAKAGGYQAKFAHQRALISTFTGILCEPVEYM
;
A
#
# COMPACT_ATOMS: atom_id res chain seq x y z
N MET A 1 39.40 -43.30 -30.89
CA MET A 1 38.44 -42.20 -31.13
C MET A 1 37.10 -42.80 -30.79
N ASN A 2 36.46 -42.35 -29.71
CA ASN A 2 35.35 -43.10 -29.11
C ASN A 2 34.16 -43.19 -30.07
N GLU A 3 33.80 -44.41 -30.46
CA GLU A 3 32.61 -44.76 -31.25
C GLU A 3 31.37 -44.55 -30.38
N VAL A 4 30.99 -43.28 -30.19
CA VAL A 4 29.70 -42.93 -29.60
C VAL A 4 28.68 -42.98 -30.73
N ASP A 5 27.70 -43.88 -30.62
CA ASP A 5 26.63 -44.01 -31.62
C ASP A 5 25.66 -42.82 -31.52
N VAL A 6 25.97 -41.78 -32.28
CA VAL A 6 25.19 -40.54 -32.35
C VAL A 6 23.79 -40.80 -32.91
N ALA A 7 23.66 -41.76 -33.84
CA ALA A 7 22.38 -42.07 -34.46
C ALA A 7 21.42 -42.80 -33.49
N GLU A 8 21.94 -43.75 -32.70
CA GLU A 8 21.12 -44.45 -31.69
C GLU A 8 20.67 -43.48 -30.58
N THR A 9 21.54 -42.57 -30.17
CA THR A 9 21.24 -41.58 -29.14
C THR A 9 20.20 -40.55 -29.59
N GLU A 10 20.29 -40.05 -30.83
CA GLU A 10 19.29 -39.15 -31.42
C GLU A 10 17.91 -39.83 -31.56
N ALA A 11 17.85 -41.09 -31.99
CA ALA A 11 16.59 -41.83 -32.07
C ALA A 11 15.94 -42.04 -30.70
N ARG A 12 16.74 -42.32 -29.66
CA ARG A 12 16.25 -42.45 -28.28
C ARG A 12 15.74 -41.11 -27.72
N ILE A 13 16.38 -39.99 -28.07
CA ILE A 13 15.93 -38.65 -27.68
C ILE A 13 14.58 -38.32 -28.33
N ALA A 14 14.43 -38.56 -29.64
CA ALA A 14 13.17 -38.28 -30.34
C ALA A 14 11.98 -39.08 -29.80
N ALA A 15 12.19 -40.36 -29.48
CA ALA A 15 11.16 -41.20 -28.84
C ALA A 15 10.77 -40.67 -27.45
N TYR A 16 11.75 -40.28 -26.64
CA TYR A 16 11.52 -39.71 -25.32
C TYR A 16 10.81 -38.35 -25.38
N GLU A 17 11.16 -37.50 -26.35
CA GLU A 17 10.49 -36.22 -26.57
C GLU A 17 9.01 -36.43 -26.91
N GLN A 18 8.71 -37.37 -27.80
CA GLN A 18 7.33 -37.65 -28.21
C GLN A 18 6.49 -38.24 -27.08
N GLU A 19 7.06 -39.14 -26.26
CA GLU A 19 6.39 -39.73 -25.09
C GLU A 19 6.11 -38.69 -24.00
N ASN A 20 7.05 -37.76 -23.76
CA ASN A 20 6.92 -36.78 -22.68
C ASN A 20 6.23 -35.48 -23.09
N LYS A 21 6.02 -35.22 -24.38
CA LYS A 21 5.39 -33.99 -24.87
C LYS A 21 4.03 -33.73 -24.22
N GLU A 22 3.19 -34.76 -24.13
CA GLU A 22 1.87 -34.65 -23.52
C GLU A 22 1.93 -34.42 -22.01
N SER A 23 2.85 -35.10 -21.32
CA SER A 23 3.10 -34.93 -19.87
C SER A 23 3.61 -33.52 -19.56
N ILE A 24 4.54 -33.00 -20.37
CA ILE A 24 5.08 -31.65 -20.23
C ILE A 24 3.97 -30.62 -20.46
N ALA A 25 3.17 -30.77 -21.52
CA ALA A 25 2.06 -29.87 -21.80
C ALA A 25 1.01 -29.87 -20.67
N ALA A 26 0.66 -31.05 -20.13
CA ALA A 26 -0.26 -31.17 -19.01
C ALA A 26 0.28 -30.52 -17.72
N ASN A 27 1.58 -30.71 -17.44
CA ASN A 27 2.24 -30.10 -16.28
C ASN A 27 2.34 -28.57 -16.41
N GLN A 28 2.62 -28.07 -17.60
CA GLN A 28 2.61 -26.63 -17.88
C GLN A 28 1.21 -26.04 -17.67
N ALA A 29 0.17 -26.66 -18.21
CA ALA A 29 -1.21 -26.22 -18.02
C ALA A 29 -1.61 -26.22 -16.53
N LYS A 30 -1.22 -27.25 -15.78
CA LYS A 30 -1.45 -27.33 -14.34
C LYS A 30 -0.73 -26.21 -13.57
N ASN A 31 0.53 -25.95 -13.91
CA ASN A 31 1.33 -24.91 -13.26
C ASN A 31 0.74 -23.52 -13.51
N VAL A 32 0.29 -23.23 -14.74
CA VAL A 32 -0.40 -21.97 -15.07
C VAL A 32 -1.69 -21.83 -14.24
N ASN A 33 -2.49 -22.88 -14.13
CA ASN A 33 -3.72 -22.84 -13.32
C ASN A 33 -3.42 -22.65 -11.82
N GLU A 34 -2.39 -23.32 -11.30
CA GLU A 34 -1.97 -23.17 -9.90
C GLU A 34 -1.46 -21.75 -9.61
N GLN A 35 -0.68 -21.16 -10.53
CA GLN A 35 -0.22 -19.77 -10.41
C GLN A 35 -1.40 -18.80 -10.41
N ARG A 36 -2.38 -18.98 -11.30
CA ARG A 36 -3.61 -18.18 -11.35
C ARG A 36 -4.42 -18.29 -10.05
N PHE A 37 -4.54 -19.48 -9.48
CA PHE A 37 -5.22 -19.68 -8.21
C PHE A 37 -4.50 -18.98 -7.06
N ARG A 38 -3.17 -19.07 -7.01
CA ARG A 38 -2.37 -18.39 -5.99
C ARG A 38 -2.45 -16.88 -6.09
N SER A 39 -2.38 -16.30 -7.30
CA SER A 39 -2.54 -14.86 -7.49
C SER A 39 -3.93 -14.40 -7.06
N TYR A 40 -4.98 -15.16 -7.37
CA TYR A 40 -6.33 -14.86 -6.91
C TYR A 40 -6.45 -14.83 -5.38
N GLN A 41 -5.95 -15.86 -4.70
CA GLN A 41 -5.98 -15.92 -3.23
C GLN A 41 -5.27 -14.71 -2.61
N SER A 42 -4.15 -14.29 -3.19
CA SER A 42 -3.41 -13.11 -2.74
C SER A 42 -4.20 -11.81 -2.92
N GLU A 43 -4.87 -11.62 -4.07
CA GLU A 43 -5.67 -10.42 -4.30
C GLU A 43 -6.91 -10.38 -3.40
N LEU A 44 -7.55 -11.53 -3.17
CA LEU A 44 -8.68 -11.64 -2.25
C LEU A 44 -8.27 -11.29 -0.82
N GLU A 45 -7.15 -11.84 -0.33
CA GLU A 45 -6.62 -11.54 1.00
C GLU A 45 -6.29 -10.05 1.15
N LYS A 46 -5.69 -9.45 0.10
CA LYS A 46 -5.39 -8.02 0.07
C LYS A 46 -6.67 -7.18 0.17
N HIS A 47 -7.69 -7.50 -0.63
CA HIS A 47 -8.96 -6.79 -0.62
C HIS A 47 -9.70 -6.94 0.73
N GLU A 48 -9.73 -8.13 1.32
CA GLU A 48 -10.29 -8.34 2.66
C GLU A 48 -9.55 -7.53 3.73
N LYS A 49 -8.22 -7.44 3.64
CA LYS A 49 -7.40 -6.65 4.55
C LYS A 49 -7.67 -5.15 4.40
N GLU A 50 -7.84 -4.68 3.16
CA GLU A 50 -8.19 -3.29 2.86
C GLU A 50 -9.58 -2.94 3.41
N GLN A 51 -10.59 -3.79 3.17
CA GLN A 51 -11.94 -3.62 3.73
C GLN A 51 -11.92 -3.58 5.25
N LYS A 52 -11.26 -4.52 5.91
CA LYS A 52 -11.14 -4.52 7.39
C LYS A 52 -10.45 -3.27 7.92
N ARG A 53 -9.44 -2.75 7.19
CA ARG A 53 -8.76 -1.50 7.55
C ARG A 53 -9.71 -0.32 7.41
N GLU A 54 -10.47 -0.25 6.33
CA GLU A 54 -11.44 0.82 6.09
C GLU A 54 -12.55 0.82 7.14
N GLU A 55 -13.15 -0.35 7.42
CA GLU A 55 -14.15 -0.52 8.48
C GLU A 55 -13.62 -0.08 9.84
N TYR A 56 -12.37 -0.43 10.18
CA TYR A 56 -11.73 0.00 11.42
C TYR A 56 -11.57 1.52 11.50
N LEU A 57 -11.15 2.16 10.40
CA LEU A 57 -11.02 3.61 10.34
C LEU A 57 -12.37 4.33 10.47
N GLN A 58 -13.40 3.81 9.79
CA GLN A 58 -14.77 4.32 9.91
C GLN A 58 -15.27 4.20 11.36
N GLN A 59 -15.07 3.06 12.02
CA GLN A 59 -15.44 2.88 13.44
C GLN A 59 -14.70 3.87 14.36
N LEU A 60 -13.41 4.12 14.11
CA LEU A 60 -12.63 5.07 14.90
C LEU A 60 -13.14 6.52 14.73
N GLU A 61 -13.51 6.90 13.50
CA GLU A 61 -14.09 8.21 13.21
C GLU A 61 -15.48 8.37 13.83
N GLU A 62 -16.33 7.34 13.73
CA GLU A 62 -17.64 7.32 14.38
C GLU A 62 -17.52 7.42 15.90
N GLU A 63 -16.58 6.70 16.53
CA GLU A 63 -16.31 6.78 17.96
C GLU A 63 -15.87 8.20 18.36
N ARG A 64 -14.99 8.82 17.57
CA ARG A 64 -14.57 10.21 17.79
C ARG A 64 -15.76 11.17 17.71
N ARG A 65 -16.58 11.06 16.66
CA ARG A 65 -17.77 11.90 16.46
C ARG A 65 -18.76 11.74 17.61
N LEU A 66 -19.01 10.50 18.04
CA LEU A 66 -19.89 10.19 19.17
C LEU A 66 -19.35 10.78 20.48
N LYS A 67 -18.03 10.71 20.74
CA LYS A 67 -17.41 11.35 21.91
C LYS A 67 -17.55 12.87 21.89
N GLU A 68 -17.39 13.50 20.72
CA GLU A 68 -17.56 14.95 20.58
C GLU A 68 -19.02 15.36 20.79
N GLN A 69 -19.98 14.61 20.24
CA GLN A 69 -21.42 14.82 20.45
C GLN A 69 -21.80 14.62 21.91
N GLU A 70 -21.34 13.55 22.56
CA GLU A 70 -21.60 13.28 23.98
C GLU A 70 -21.07 14.42 24.87
N LYS A 71 -19.88 14.95 24.57
CA LYS A 71 -19.35 16.12 25.30
C LYS A 71 -20.23 17.34 25.10
N ALA A 72 -20.66 17.63 23.88
CA ALA A 72 -21.52 18.77 23.58
C ALA A 72 -22.88 18.65 24.28
N GLU A 73 -23.49 17.46 24.25
CA GLU A 73 -24.75 17.17 24.96
C GLU A 73 -24.59 17.31 26.48
N LEU A 74 -23.50 16.80 27.05
CA LEU A 74 -23.22 16.95 28.49
C LEU A 74 -23.09 18.43 28.89
N ILE A 75 -22.38 19.23 28.08
CA ILE A 75 -22.25 20.67 28.32
C ILE A 75 -23.62 21.35 28.24
N ALA A 76 -24.44 21.01 27.23
CA ALA A 76 -25.78 21.56 27.07
C ALA A 76 -26.73 21.17 28.23
N GLU A 77 -26.67 19.92 28.70
CA GLU A 77 -27.46 19.44 29.84
C GLU A 77 -27.04 20.14 31.14
N LEU A 78 -25.73 20.29 31.38
CA LEU A 78 -25.21 21.02 32.54
C LEU A 78 -25.56 22.52 32.49
N ALA A 79 -25.62 23.12 31.31
CA ALA A 79 -25.96 24.53 31.14
C ALA A 79 -27.47 24.82 31.25
N SER A 80 -28.32 23.87 30.84
CA SER A 80 -29.77 24.05 30.78
C SER A 80 -30.53 23.54 32.01
N THR A 81 -29.96 22.59 32.77
CA THR A 81 -30.65 21.96 33.89
C THR A 81 -30.15 22.44 35.25
N ASN A 82 -31.08 22.63 36.20
CA ASN A 82 -30.79 22.97 37.59
C ASN A 82 -30.47 21.73 38.46
N LYS A 83 -30.19 20.58 37.84
CA LYS A 83 -29.84 19.34 38.55
C LYS A 83 -28.38 19.39 38.99
N SER A 84 -28.04 18.69 40.07
CA SER A 84 -26.64 18.59 40.48
C SER A 84 -25.84 17.82 39.42
N ALA A 85 -24.63 18.30 39.11
CA ALA A 85 -23.73 17.67 38.15
C ALA A 85 -23.48 16.18 38.48
N ALA A 86 -23.46 15.83 39.77
CA ALA A 86 -23.31 14.45 40.23
C ALA A 86 -24.46 13.54 39.79
N ALA A 87 -25.70 14.03 39.79
CA ALA A 87 -26.87 13.24 39.37
C ALA A 87 -26.86 12.99 37.85
N ILE A 88 -26.44 13.99 37.06
CA ILE A 88 -26.34 13.89 35.59
C ILE A 88 -25.28 12.85 35.19
N LEU A 89 -24.10 12.88 35.84
CA LEU A 89 -23.02 11.92 35.58
C LEU A 89 -23.40 10.47 35.96
N GLN A 90 -24.12 10.26 37.05
CA GLN A 90 -24.57 8.93 37.47
C GLN A 90 -25.57 8.31 36.48
N ALA A 91 -26.49 9.11 35.94
CA ALA A 91 -27.45 8.63 34.94
C ALA A 91 -26.73 8.13 33.67
N ARG A 92 -25.74 8.85 33.16
CA ARG A 92 -24.96 8.44 31.96
C ARG A 92 -24.09 7.21 32.17
N GLN A 93 -23.44 7.07 33.32
CA GLN A 93 -22.63 5.87 33.61
C GLN A 93 -23.44 4.57 33.56
N SER A 94 -24.73 4.64 33.90
CA SER A 94 -25.63 3.48 33.84
C SER A 94 -26.04 3.09 32.41
N ALA A 95 -26.05 4.06 31.48
CA ALA A 95 -26.38 3.85 30.07
C ALA A 95 -25.20 3.26 29.28
N LEU A 96 -23.97 3.75 29.52
CA LEU A 96 -22.75 3.28 28.83
C LEU A 96 -22.49 1.77 29.03
N LYS A 97 -22.79 1.23 30.21
CA LYS A 97 -22.57 -0.19 30.51
C LYS A 97 -23.46 -1.14 29.71
N LYS A 98 -24.60 -0.67 29.18
CA LYS A 98 -25.56 -1.50 28.44
C LYS A 98 -25.27 -1.56 26.93
N SER A 99 -24.52 -0.60 26.37
CA SER A 99 -24.20 -0.56 24.93
C SER A 99 -22.99 -1.43 24.56
N LEU A 100 -22.00 -1.56 25.45
CA LEU A 100 -20.76 -2.30 25.21
C LEU A 100 -20.97 -3.80 24.96
N SER A 101 -22.01 -4.42 25.51
CA SER A 101 -22.28 -5.85 25.36
C SER A 101 -22.84 -6.26 23.98
N ARG A 102 -23.27 -5.30 23.15
CA ARG A 102 -23.92 -5.58 21.85
C ARG A 102 -22.94 -5.56 20.66
N VAL A 103 -21.77 -4.94 20.80
CA VAL A 103 -20.80 -4.73 19.70
C VAL A 103 -19.88 -5.95 19.49
N GLN A 104 -19.71 -6.81 20.49
CA GLN A 104 -18.78 -7.95 20.42
C GLN A 104 -19.27 -9.19 19.64
N LEU A 105 -20.46 -9.18 19.04
CA LEU A 105 -21.06 -10.38 18.42
C LEU A 105 -20.94 -10.48 16.87
N GLN A 106 -20.25 -9.56 16.19
CA GLN A 106 -20.28 -9.50 14.71
C GLN A 106 -19.05 -10.00 13.96
N THR A 107 -18.09 -10.65 14.62
CA THR A 107 -16.89 -11.17 13.94
C THR A 107 -16.94 -12.69 13.75
N ASP A 108 -17.65 -13.15 12.73
CA ASP A 108 -17.55 -14.55 12.25
C ASP A 108 -17.09 -14.58 10.78
N PRO A 109 -15.79 -14.77 10.49
CA PRO A 109 -15.31 -14.95 9.13
C PRO A 109 -15.15 -16.46 8.85
N SER A 110 -16.24 -17.13 8.47
CA SER A 110 -16.16 -18.51 8.00
C SER A 110 -17.00 -18.74 6.75
N SER A 111 -16.61 -18.10 5.64
CA SER A 111 -17.07 -18.50 4.30
C SER A 111 -15.93 -19.20 3.57
N ARG A 112 -16.17 -20.47 3.23
CA ARG A 112 -15.19 -21.39 2.67
C ARG A 112 -14.94 -21.09 1.20
N LEU A 113 -13.68 -21.14 0.83
CA LEU A 113 -13.10 -20.88 -0.49
C LEU A 113 -13.62 -21.87 -1.53
N SER A 114 -14.53 -21.42 -2.38
CA SER A 114 -14.77 -22.00 -3.71
C SER A 114 -14.95 -20.85 -4.69
N MET A 115 -14.11 -20.81 -5.71
CA MET A 115 -14.07 -19.75 -6.71
C MET A 115 -15.37 -19.74 -7.54
N PRO A 116 -16.19 -18.67 -7.49
CA PRO A 116 -17.34 -18.53 -8.37
C PRO A 116 -16.90 -18.40 -9.84
N SER A 117 -17.58 -19.12 -10.73
CA SER A 117 -17.28 -19.20 -12.17
C SER A 117 -17.27 -17.85 -12.92
N TRP A 118 -17.92 -16.82 -12.38
CA TRP A 118 -17.88 -15.48 -12.98
C TRP A 118 -16.56 -14.74 -12.73
N ILE A 119 -15.79 -15.12 -11.71
CA ILE A 119 -14.51 -14.51 -11.37
C ILE A 119 -13.41 -14.98 -12.32
N THR A 120 -13.43 -16.24 -12.75
CA THR A 120 -12.42 -16.76 -13.68
C THR A 120 -12.43 -16.02 -15.02
N THR A 121 -13.61 -15.65 -15.52
CA THR A 121 -13.75 -14.88 -16.76
C THR A 121 -13.28 -13.43 -16.61
N ALA A 122 -13.55 -12.80 -15.46
CA ALA A 122 -13.09 -11.43 -15.19
C ALA A 122 -11.57 -11.33 -15.04
N MET A 123 -10.93 -12.36 -14.48
CA MET A 123 -9.46 -12.40 -14.33
C MET A 123 -8.73 -12.64 -15.65
N ASP A 124 -9.29 -13.44 -16.56
CA ASP A 124 -8.71 -13.62 -17.90
C ASP A 124 -8.74 -12.28 -18.66
N THR A 125 -9.79 -11.47 -18.52
CA THR A 125 -9.81 -10.13 -19.12
C THR A 125 -8.81 -9.15 -18.50
N ASP A 126 -8.58 -9.24 -17.18
CA ASP A 126 -7.68 -8.34 -16.44
C ASP A 126 -6.20 -8.68 -16.70
N THR A 127 -5.89 -9.97 -16.90
CA THR A 127 -4.54 -10.40 -17.31
C THR A 127 -4.21 -9.96 -18.74
N GLU A 128 -5.15 -10.05 -19.67
CA GLU A 128 -4.98 -9.51 -21.02
C GLU A 128 -4.78 -7.98 -21.02
N MET A 129 -5.54 -7.26 -20.18
CA MET A 129 -5.35 -5.82 -19.98
C MET A 129 -3.97 -5.49 -19.40
N ARG A 130 -3.53 -6.22 -18.36
CA ARG A 130 -2.24 -6.01 -17.71
C ARG A 130 -1.06 -6.34 -18.64
N GLU A 131 -1.18 -7.34 -19.50
CA GLU A 131 -0.21 -7.61 -20.56
C GLU A 131 -0.21 -6.52 -21.65
N ALA A 132 -1.35 -5.88 -21.93
CA ALA A 132 -1.41 -4.72 -22.82
C ALA A 132 -0.79 -3.48 -22.18
N GLU A 133 -0.98 -3.26 -20.88
CA GLU A 133 -0.33 -2.18 -20.11
C GLU A 133 1.19 -2.40 -20.00
N ALA A 134 1.65 -3.63 -19.75
CA ALA A 134 3.08 -3.96 -19.72
C ALA A 134 3.75 -3.76 -21.09
N ARG A 135 3.01 -3.95 -22.20
CA ARG A 135 3.47 -3.61 -23.55
C ARG A 135 3.57 -2.10 -23.80
N ASN A 136 2.81 -1.30 -23.04
CA ASN A 136 2.88 0.16 -23.03
C ASN A 136 3.84 0.71 -21.95
N PHE A 137 4.78 -0.12 -21.46
CA PHE A 137 5.82 0.33 -20.55
C PHE A 137 6.80 1.26 -21.29
N ASP A 138 6.67 2.56 -21.05
CA ASP A 138 7.64 3.56 -21.49
C ASP A 138 8.69 3.77 -20.38
N PRO A 139 9.96 3.38 -20.58
CA PRO A 139 11.02 3.53 -19.59
C PRO A 139 11.34 5.00 -19.25
N LEU A 140 10.86 5.96 -20.04
CA LEU A 140 10.99 7.40 -19.78
C LEU A 140 9.76 7.99 -19.07
N ASN A 141 8.68 7.23 -18.96
CA ASN A 141 7.45 7.63 -18.27
C ASN A 141 7.42 7.18 -16.79
N LEU A 142 8.47 6.49 -16.33
CA LEU A 142 8.85 6.53 -14.92
C LEU A 142 9.30 7.97 -14.65
N GLN A 143 8.32 8.78 -14.24
CA GLN A 143 8.52 10.13 -13.76
C GLN A 143 9.74 10.11 -12.84
N TYR A 144 10.76 10.91 -13.18
CA TYR A 144 11.67 11.47 -12.19
C TYR A 144 10.87 12.39 -11.25
N GLU A 145 9.84 11.85 -10.62
CA GLU A 145 9.08 12.53 -9.60
C GLU A 145 9.99 12.51 -8.39
N TYR A 146 10.67 13.63 -8.20
CA TYR A 146 11.39 13.89 -6.96
C TYR A 146 10.41 13.63 -5.82
N THR A 147 10.81 12.79 -4.86
CA THR A 147 9.99 12.51 -3.69
C THR A 147 9.68 13.83 -2.97
N THR A 148 8.46 14.34 -3.15
CA THR A 148 8.01 15.62 -2.57
C THR A 148 7.44 15.46 -1.16
N ASP A 149 7.63 14.32 -0.52
CA ASP A 149 7.10 14.01 0.82
C ASP A 149 7.84 14.75 1.95
N PHE A 150 8.43 15.91 1.66
CA PHE A 150 9.03 16.80 2.63
C PHE A 150 8.58 18.24 2.37
N THR A 151 8.38 18.98 3.47
CA THR A 151 8.08 20.42 3.42
C THR A 151 9.31 21.20 3.85
N VAL A 152 9.80 22.08 2.97
CA VAL A 152 10.93 22.96 3.27
C VAL A 152 10.42 24.10 4.14
N ARG A 153 10.98 24.26 5.34
CA ARG A 153 10.68 25.42 6.19
C ARG A 153 11.28 26.69 5.60
N GLU A 154 10.64 27.82 5.88
CA GLU A 154 11.06 29.11 5.34
C GLU A 154 12.37 29.64 5.96
N SER A 155 12.69 29.21 7.18
CA SER A 155 13.97 29.51 7.83
C SER A 155 14.55 28.26 8.49
N TYR A 156 15.84 28.08 8.26
CA TYR A 156 16.70 27.13 8.97
C TYR A 156 17.91 27.90 9.48
N LEU A 157 18.43 27.50 10.64
CA LEU A 157 19.71 28.01 11.13
C LEU A 157 20.82 27.26 10.39
N ASP A 158 21.35 27.88 9.33
CA ASP A 158 22.38 27.28 8.49
C ASP A 158 23.46 28.32 8.17
N PRO A 159 24.63 28.22 8.83
CA PRO A 159 25.74 29.15 8.62
C PRO A 159 26.23 29.23 7.17
N SER A 160 26.00 28.19 6.38
CA SER A 160 26.43 28.14 4.98
C SER A 160 25.55 28.98 4.05
N THR A 161 24.30 29.27 4.43
CA THR A 161 23.35 30.05 3.62
C THR A 161 23.08 31.46 4.17
N ASP A 162 23.58 31.78 5.37
CA ASP A 162 23.39 33.08 6.03
C ASP A 162 23.84 34.28 5.18
N TYR A 163 24.90 34.13 4.38
CA TYR A 163 25.39 35.20 3.51
C TYR A 163 24.38 35.64 2.44
N LEU A 164 23.45 34.77 2.06
CA LEU A 164 22.41 35.06 1.05
C LEU A 164 21.42 36.11 1.56
N ASN A 165 21.27 36.26 2.87
CA ASN A 165 20.43 37.29 3.46
C ASN A 165 21.01 38.69 3.29
N THR A 166 22.33 38.82 3.14
CA THR A 166 23.04 40.10 3.02
C THR A 166 23.46 40.39 1.58
N ASN A 167 23.62 39.35 0.74
CA ASN A 167 24.09 39.48 -0.62
C ASN A 167 23.02 40.07 -1.57
N LYS A 168 23.22 41.32 -2.00
CA LYS A 168 22.32 42.04 -2.92
C LYS A 168 22.28 41.43 -4.32
N GLN A 169 23.37 40.84 -4.81
CA GLN A 169 23.41 40.22 -6.13
C GLN A 169 22.58 38.94 -6.17
N ALA A 170 22.69 38.10 -5.12
CA ALA A 170 21.87 36.90 -5.00
C ALA A 170 20.36 37.23 -4.96
N LYS A 171 19.99 38.27 -4.18
CA LYS A 171 18.60 38.76 -4.13
C LYS A 171 18.12 39.31 -5.47
N ALA A 172 18.95 40.07 -6.19
CA ALA A 172 18.61 40.59 -7.51
C ALA A 172 18.43 39.47 -8.55
N GLY A 173 19.16 38.35 -8.40
CA GLY A 173 18.99 37.14 -9.21
C GLY A 173 17.84 36.24 -8.77
N GLY A 174 17.07 36.60 -7.74
CA GLY A 174 15.95 35.81 -7.23
C GLY A 174 16.35 34.55 -6.46
N TYR A 175 17.65 34.34 -6.21
CA TYR A 175 18.13 33.18 -5.46
C TYR A 175 18.01 33.43 -3.95
N GLN A 176 17.42 32.47 -3.25
CA GLN A 176 17.10 32.50 -1.82
C GLN A 176 17.60 31.22 -1.14
N ALA A 177 17.88 31.28 0.17
CA ALA A 177 18.37 30.15 0.96
C ALA A 177 17.48 28.90 0.84
N LYS A 178 16.15 29.08 0.73
CA LYS A 178 15.18 27.98 0.55
C LYS A 178 15.51 27.03 -0.60
N PHE A 179 16.07 27.55 -1.70
CA PHE A 179 16.40 26.73 -2.87
C PHE A 179 17.62 25.84 -2.61
N ALA A 180 18.58 26.32 -1.84
CA ALA A 180 19.72 25.52 -1.40
C ALA A 180 19.24 24.38 -0.48
N HIS A 181 18.35 24.69 0.46
CA HIS A 181 17.77 23.69 1.38
C HIS A 181 16.93 22.65 0.65
N GLN A 182 16.07 23.08 -0.28
CA GLN A 182 15.28 22.17 -1.11
C GLN A 182 16.19 21.23 -1.91
N ARG A 183 17.23 21.78 -2.55
CA ARG A 183 18.18 20.98 -3.34
C ARG A 183 18.94 19.97 -2.48
N ALA A 184 19.34 20.35 -1.27
CA ALA A 184 20.02 19.45 -0.33
C ALA A 184 19.10 18.27 0.04
N LEU A 185 17.84 18.52 0.39
CA LEU A 185 16.88 17.48 0.73
C LEU A 185 16.62 16.53 -0.44
N ILE A 186 16.40 17.07 -1.64
CA ILE A 186 16.24 16.26 -2.86
C ILE A 186 17.46 15.36 -3.06
N SER A 187 18.66 15.92 -2.93
CA SER A 187 19.89 15.17 -3.12
C SER A 187 20.06 14.03 -2.13
N THR A 188 19.64 14.22 -0.88
CA THR A 188 19.68 13.18 0.15
C THR A 188 18.72 12.04 -0.20
N PHE A 189 17.48 12.35 -0.60
CA PHE A 189 16.49 11.32 -0.93
C PHE A 189 16.77 10.60 -2.24
N THR A 190 17.41 11.28 -3.19
CA THR A 190 17.79 10.69 -4.49
C THR A 190 19.15 9.99 -4.46
N GLY A 191 19.93 10.15 -3.38
CA GLY A 191 21.26 9.54 -3.24
C GLY A 191 22.32 10.05 -4.21
N ILE A 192 22.03 11.13 -4.97
CA ILE A 192 22.92 11.63 -6.04
C ILE A 192 24.28 12.11 -5.51
N LEU A 193 24.35 12.53 -4.25
CA LEU A 193 25.58 13.00 -3.59
C LEU A 193 26.02 12.08 -2.45
N CYS A 194 25.45 10.88 -2.32
CA CYS A 194 25.92 9.89 -1.36
C CYS A 194 27.12 9.15 -1.96
N GLU A 195 28.22 9.09 -1.22
CA GLU A 195 29.36 8.26 -1.58
C GLU A 195 28.96 6.78 -1.56
N PRO A 196 29.47 5.96 -2.49
CA PRO A 196 29.21 4.53 -2.48
C PRO A 196 29.75 3.93 -1.18
N VAL A 197 29.00 2.99 -0.59
CA VAL A 197 29.46 2.27 0.59
C VAL A 197 30.63 1.38 0.19
N GLU A 198 31.85 1.76 0.59
CA GLU A 198 33.02 0.89 0.45
C GLU A 198 32.87 -0.29 1.41
N TYR A 199 32.68 -1.50 0.86
CA TYR A 199 32.74 -2.73 1.64
C TYR A 199 34.20 -3.03 1.95
N MET A 200 34.58 -2.94 3.24
CA MET A 200 35.83 -3.51 3.77
C MET A 200 35.74 -5.01 3.96
#